data_AF-A0A660Q6K5-F1
#
_entry.id   AF-A0A660Q6K5-F1
#
_cell.length_a   1.000
_cell.length_b   1.000
_cell.length_c   1.000
_cell.angle_alpha   90.00
_cell.angle_beta   90.00
_cell.angle_gamma   90.00
#
_symmetry.space_group_name_H-M   'P 1'
#
loop_
_entity.id
_entity.type
_entity.pdbx_description
1 polymer ?
#
loop_
_entity_poly.entity_id
_entity_poly.type
_entity_poly.pdbx_seq_one_letter_code
_entity_poly.pdbx_strand_id
1 'polypeptide(L)'
;MHGKKRIKTKNNMPDKYSHRERIEMTMGGEIPDRPAISVWRHFYHRESSAEMLAGAMLAFQEKFDWDFMKINPRASFHVEDWGNRLRWSTDEFRKHEKLEFAVKDINDWDRIAPLSMQKPVLAEHLKAISMIKKKSDPELPLLMTIFNPLGIARYLTGSTDTLKEHIDRDPKRIIDALENITVT
;
A
#
# COMPACT_ATOMS: atom_id res chain seq x y z
N MET A 1 -15.23 33.11 23.87
CA MET A 1 -16.04 31.87 23.95
C MET A 1 -17.07 31.87 22.84
N HIS A 2 -16.91 31.08 21.78
CA HIS A 2 -18.01 30.70 20.88
C HIS A 2 -17.64 29.36 20.21
N GLY A 3 -17.92 28.27 20.93
CA GLY A 3 -17.76 26.92 20.41
C GLY A 3 -18.84 26.62 19.37
N LYS A 4 -18.46 26.51 18.09
CA LYS A 4 -19.33 25.91 17.08
C LYS A 4 -19.48 24.42 17.41
N LYS A 5 -20.60 24.05 18.03
CA LYS A 5 -21.05 22.65 18.14
C LYS A 5 -21.15 22.09 16.73
N ARG A 6 -20.30 21.11 16.41
CA ARG A 6 -20.45 20.27 15.22
C ARG A 6 -21.79 19.55 15.33
N ILE A 7 -22.68 19.82 14.39
CA ILE A 7 -23.93 19.08 14.23
C ILE A 7 -23.53 17.69 13.75
N LYS A 8 -23.62 16.68 14.64
CA LYS A 8 -23.64 15.28 14.22
C LYS A 8 -25.05 15.00 13.71
N THR A 9 -25.28 15.15 12.42
CA THR A 9 -26.45 14.55 11.77
C THR A 9 -26.21 13.04 11.70
N LYS A 10 -26.51 12.31 12.78
CA LYS A 10 -26.75 10.88 12.68
C LYS A 10 -28.09 10.71 11.97
N ASN A 11 -28.07 10.39 10.69
CA ASN A 11 -29.22 9.71 10.09
C ASN A 11 -29.34 8.37 10.84
N ASN A 12 -30.39 8.25 11.66
CA ASN A 12 -30.63 7.12 12.56
C ASN A 12 -31.35 5.94 11.86
N MET A 13 -31.27 5.83 10.54
CA MET A 13 -31.71 4.59 9.88
C MET A 13 -30.52 3.62 9.86
N PRO A 14 -30.66 2.41 10.41
CA PRO A 14 -29.62 1.41 10.30
C PRO A 14 -29.35 1.12 8.82
N ASP A 15 -28.07 0.95 8.51
CA ASP A 15 -27.60 0.53 7.20
C ASP A 15 -28.37 -0.75 6.76
N LYS A 16 -28.97 -0.72 5.57
CA LYS A 16 -29.77 -1.84 5.03
C LYS A 16 -28.89 -3.01 4.60
N TYR A 17 -27.69 -2.68 4.11
CA TYR A 17 -26.70 -3.61 3.60
C TYR A 17 -25.41 -3.50 4.41
N SER A 18 -24.68 -4.61 4.48
CA SER A 18 -23.31 -4.66 4.99
C SER A 18 -22.32 -3.96 4.03
N HIS A 19 -21.10 -3.73 4.53
CA HIS A 19 -19.99 -3.23 3.72
C HIS A 19 -19.76 -4.07 2.45
N ARG A 20 -19.73 -5.40 2.59
CA ARG A 20 -19.58 -6.34 1.47
C ARG A 20 -20.72 -6.24 0.47
N GLU A 21 -21.97 -6.30 0.94
CA GLU A 21 -23.14 -6.24 0.06
C GLU A 21 -23.16 -4.94 -0.76
N ARG A 22 -22.84 -3.79 -0.15
CA ARG A 22 -22.74 -2.53 -0.92
C ARG A 22 -21.70 -2.58 -2.01
N ILE A 23 -20.53 -3.16 -1.74
CA ILE A 23 -19.44 -3.28 -2.71
C ILE A 23 -19.85 -4.23 -3.84
N GLU A 24 -20.43 -5.38 -3.53
CA GLU A 24 -20.89 -6.38 -4.50
C GLU A 24 -22.01 -5.82 -5.40
N MET A 25 -23.01 -5.14 -4.82
CA MET A 25 -24.05 -4.44 -5.57
C MET A 25 -23.46 -3.37 -6.49
N THR A 26 -22.55 -2.54 -5.98
CA THR A 26 -21.90 -1.48 -6.77
C THR A 26 -21.12 -2.07 -7.96
N MET A 27 -20.39 -3.16 -7.75
CA MET A 27 -19.67 -3.86 -8.83
C MET A 27 -20.62 -4.52 -9.83
N GLY A 28 -21.80 -4.97 -9.38
CA GLY A 28 -22.87 -5.50 -10.22
C GLY A 28 -23.64 -4.45 -11.02
N GLY A 29 -23.38 -3.16 -10.79
CA GLY A 29 -24.12 -2.05 -11.42
C GLY A 29 -25.48 -1.76 -10.75
N GLU A 30 -25.73 -2.31 -9.58
CA GLU A 30 -26.92 -2.03 -8.77
C GLU A 30 -26.71 -0.78 -7.89
N ILE A 31 -27.82 -0.21 -7.40
CA ILE A 31 -27.79 0.97 -6.52
C ILE A 31 -28.08 0.53 -5.07
N PRO A 32 -27.06 0.50 -4.19
CA PRO A 32 -27.27 0.25 -2.76
C PRO A 32 -28.03 1.40 -2.07
N ASP A 33 -28.34 1.22 -0.79
CA ASP A 33 -29.00 2.22 0.06
C ASP A 33 -28.21 3.55 0.21
N ARG A 34 -26.88 3.49 0.05
CA ARG A 34 -25.98 4.63 -0.14
C ARG A 34 -24.76 4.20 -0.97
N PRO A 35 -24.06 5.12 -1.67
CA PRO A 35 -22.80 4.78 -2.33
C PRO A 35 -21.81 4.12 -1.36
N ALA A 36 -21.09 3.11 -1.84
CA ALA A 36 -19.94 2.56 -1.13
C ALA A 36 -18.77 3.57 -1.17
N ILE A 37 -18.15 3.83 -0.02
CA ILE A 37 -17.12 4.84 0.16
C ILE A 37 -15.93 4.23 0.90
N SER A 38 -14.73 4.54 0.41
CA SER A 38 -13.48 4.33 1.15
C SER A 38 -12.53 5.50 0.93
N VAL A 39 -11.61 5.67 1.87
CA VAL A 39 -10.50 6.62 1.76
C VAL A 39 -9.21 5.87 2.02
N TRP A 40 -8.24 6.04 1.14
CA TRP A 40 -6.88 5.56 1.36
C TRP A 40 -5.95 6.72 1.69
N ARG A 41 -5.03 6.48 2.61
CA ARG A 41 -3.95 7.40 2.95
C ARG A 41 -2.74 6.63 3.47
N HIS A 42 -1.61 7.32 3.56
CA HIS A 42 -0.47 6.84 4.34
C HIS A 42 -0.59 7.29 5.79
N PHE A 43 0.04 6.50 6.66
CA PHE A 43 0.30 6.87 8.05
C PHE A 43 1.81 6.79 8.26
N TYR A 44 2.58 7.72 7.67
CA TYR A 44 4.04 7.61 7.57
C TYR A 44 4.72 7.32 8.92
N HIS A 45 4.36 8.06 9.97
CA HIS A 45 4.80 7.83 11.35
C HIS A 45 4.40 6.48 11.98
N ARG A 46 3.60 5.64 11.31
CA ARG A 46 3.02 4.38 11.79
C ARG A 46 2.97 3.27 10.74
N GLU A 47 3.79 3.31 9.69
CA GLU A 47 3.82 2.26 8.65
C GLU A 47 5.17 1.51 8.55
N SER A 48 6.07 1.75 9.53
CA SER A 48 7.40 1.14 9.60
C SER A 48 7.46 -0.22 10.31
N SER A 49 6.35 -0.71 10.86
CA SER A 49 6.24 -2.07 11.39
C SER A 49 4.83 -2.63 11.21
N ALA A 50 4.71 -3.96 11.28
CA ALA A 50 3.42 -4.65 11.14
C ALA A 50 2.39 -4.19 12.17
N GLU A 51 2.79 -4.07 13.44
CA GLU A 51 1.93 -3.67 14.55
C GLU A 51 1.44 -2.23 14.40
N MET A 52 2.35 -1.32 14.01
CA MET A 52 2.02 0.09 13.83
C MET A 52 1.07 0.27 12.65
N LEU A 53 1.34 -0.40 11.52
CA LEU A 53 0.51 -0.33 10.33
C LEU A 53 -0.87 -0.89 10.60
N ALA A 54 -0.96 -2.10 11.15
CA ALA A 54 -2.24 -2.72 11.49
C ALA A 54 -3.05 -1.87 12.46
N GLY A 55 -2.40 -1.33 13.50
CA GLY A 55 -3.07 -0.46 14.47
C GLY A 55 -3.56 0.86 13.87
N ALA A 56 -2.82 1.47 12.94
CA ALA A 56 -3.24 2.70 12.27
C ALA A 56 -4.43 2.46 11.33
N MET A 57 -4.36 1.38 10.53
CA MET A 57 -5.42 1.01 9.60
C MET A 57 -6.73 0.66 10.33
N LEU A 58 -6.67 -0.15 11.39
CA LEU A 58 -7.84 -0.54 12.19
C LEU A 58 -8.46 0.68 12.89
N ALA A 59 -7.65 1.56 13.50
CA ALA A 59 -8.15 2.77 14.13
C ALA A 59 -8.79 3.74 13.12
N PHE A 60 -8.28 3.77 11.89
CA PHE A 60 -8.87 4.57 10.82
C PHE A 60 -10.22 3.99 10.35
N GLN A 61 -10.32 2.67 10.24
CA GLN A 61 -11.58 2.00 9.97
C GLN A 61 -12.60 2.24 11.08
N GLU A 62 -12.25 2.00 12.34
CA GLU A 62 -13.16 2.18 13.48
C GLU A 62 -13.71 3.62 13.57
N LYS A 63 -12.88 4.61 13.23
CA LYS A 63 -13.25 6.02 13.32
C LYS A 63 -14.24 6.47 12.24
N PHE A 64 -14.17 5.87 11.05
CA PHE A 64 -14.86 6.39 9.87
C PHE A 64 -15.77 5.39 9.17
N ASP A 65 -15.66 4.10 9.49
CA ASP A 65 -16.53 3.02 9.02
C ASP A 65 -16.64 2.94 7.48
N TRP A 66 -15.50 2.74 6.82
CA TRP A 66 -15.43 2.64 5.36
C TRP A 66 -15.99 1.31 4.85
N ASP A 67 -16.60 1.33 3.65
CA ASP A 67 -17.17 0.12 3.03
C ASP A 67 -16.12 -0.88 2.51
N PHE A 68 -14.86 -0.49 2.45
CA PHE A 68 -13.75 -1.41 2.33
C PHE A 68 -12.48 -0.74 2.85
N MET A 69 -11.54 -1.55 3.33
CA MET A 69 -10.24 -1.07 3.75
C MET A 69 -9.22 -1.31 2.64
N LYS A 70 -8.73 -0.23 2.03
CA LYS A 70 -7.50 -0.26 1.24
C LYS A 70 -6.32 -0.33 2.23
N ILE A 71 -5.72 -1.51 2.41
CA ILE A 71 -4.48 -1.70 3.16
C ILE A 71 -3.35 -0.95 2.45
N ASN A 72 -2.85 0.11 3.08
CA ASN A 72 -1.84 0.99 2.51
C ASN A 72 -0.52 0.91 3.27
N PRO A 73 0.33 -0.08 2.95
CA PRO A 73 1.64 -0.16 3.56
C PRO A 73 2.58 0.93 3.04
N ARG A 74 3.77 1.02 3.65
CA ARG A 74 4.84 1.87 3.15
C ARG A 74 5.13 1.55 1.69
N ALA A 75 5.22 2.60 0.86
CA ALA A 75 5.32 2.43 -0.58
C ALA A 75 6.61 1.72 -1.02
N SER A 76 7.65 1.66 -0.19
CA SER A 76 8.96 1.08 -0.52
C SER A 76 9.06 -0.43 -0.32
N PHE A 77 8.08 -1.09 0.29
CA PHE A 77 8.22 -2.48 0.75
C PHE A 77 8.70 -3.45 -0.33
N HIS A 78 8.28 -3.21 -1.57
CA HIS A 78 8.54 -4.07 -2.72
C HIS A 78 9.94 -3.88 -3.33
N VAL A 79 10.78 -2.99 -2.78
CA VAL A 79 12.18 -2.78 -3.24
C VAL A 79 13.23 -2.87 -2.14
N GLU A 80 12.81 -2.88 -0.88
CA GLU A 80 13.73 -2.87 0.27
C GLU A 80 14.61 -4.12 0.33
N ASP A 81 14.05 -5.30 0.04
CA ASP A 81 14.78 -6.58 0.05
C ASP A 81 15.79 -6.73 -1.11
N TRP A 82 15.71 -5.87 -2.14
CA TRP A 82 16.74 -5.73 -3.18
C TRP A 82 17.82 -4.71 -2.84
N GLY A 83 17.64 -3.92 -1.77
CA GLY A 83 18.68 -3.02 -1.25
C GLY A 83 18.30 -1.54 -1.14
N ASN A 84 17.08 -1.14 -1.53
CA ASN A 84 16.62 0.21 -1.26
C ASN A 84 16.54 0.46 0.25
N ARG A 85 17.07 1.59 0.73
CA ARG A 85 17.00 1.97 2.15
C ARG A 85 16.34 3.31 2.33
N LEU A 86 15.55 3.41 3.40
CA LEU A 86 14.83 4.61 3.76
C LEU A 86 15.05 4.95 5.22
N ARG A 87 14.96 6.24 5.53
CA ARG A 87 14.78 6.73 6.90
C ARG A 87 13.29 6.86 7.14
N TRP A 88 12.79 6.15 8.14
CA TRP A 88 11.40 6.24 8.54
C TRP A 88 11.07 7.65 9.02
N SER A 89 9.89 8.12 8.63
CA SER A 89 9.40 9.44 9.02
C SER A 89 8.71 9.28 10.36
N THR A 90 8.89 10.24 11.25
CA THR A 90 8.14 10.35 12.51
C THR A 90 6.98 11.33 12.41
N ASP A 91 6.80 11.97 11.25
CA ASP A 91 5.75 12.93 10.96
C ASP A 91 4.60 12.24 10.20
N GLU A 92 3.37 12.59 10.53
CA GLU A 92 2.17 11.96 9.97
C GLU A 92 2.00 12.22 8.46
N PHE A 93 2.45 13.39 7.98
CA PHE A 93 2.20 13.90 6.64
C PHE A 93 3.48 13.96 5.78
N ARG A 94 4.65 13.76 6.37
CA ARG A 94 5.92 13.69 5.64
C ARG A 94 6.27 12.26 5.25
N LYS A 95 6.56 12.05 3.96
CA LYS A 95 7.06 10.79 3.41
C LYS A 95 8.38 10.37 4.06
N HIS A 96 8.64 9.06 4.04
CA HIS A 96 9.97 8.51 4.31
C HIS A 96 11.02 9.12 3.39
N GLU A 97 12.20 9.39 3.95
CA GLU A 97 13.35 9.88 3.19
C GLU A 97 14.07 8.69 2.56
N LYS A 98 14.31 8.76 1.25
CA LYS A 98 15.04 7.72 0.52
C LYS A 98 16.54 7.97 0.68
N LEU A 99 17.27 6.98 1.18
CA LEU A 99 18.70 7.09 1.45
C LEU A 99 19.54 6.34 0.42
N GLU A 100 19.04 5.20 -0.05
CA GLU A 100 19.78 4.30 -0.94
C GLU A 100 18.86 3.67 -1.97
N PHE A 101 19.39 3.47 -3.17
CA PHE A 101 18.76 2.80 -4.29
C PHE A 101 19.56 1.56 -4.66
N ALA A 102 18.86 0.45 -4.90
CA ALA A 102 19.49 -0.82 -5.25
C ALA A 102 20.20 -0.76 -6.62
N VAL A 103 19.70 0.08 -7.53
CA VAL A 103 20.27 0.27 -8.87
C VAL A 103 20.81 1.69 -8.99
N LYS A 104 22.13 1.81 -9.14
CA LYS A 104 22.83 3.08 -9.42
C LYS A 104 23.39 3.08 -10.83
N ASP A 105 23.95 1.96 -11.23
CA ASP A 105 24.54 1.73 -12.54
C ASP A 105 23.82 0.60 -13.28
N ILE A 106 23.98 0.55 -14.60
CA ILE A 106 23.33 -0.45 -15.45
C ILE A 106 23.67 -1.90 -15.06
N ASN A 107 24.85 -2.15 -14.50
CA ASN A 107 25.24 -3.50 -14.09
C ASN A 107 24.56 -3.96 -12.78
N ASP A 108 23.97 -3.06 -11.99
CA ASP A 108 23.28 -3.43 -10.76
C ASP A 108 21.98 -4.21 -11.05
N TRP A 109 21.41 -4.09 -12.25
CA TRP A 109 20.26 -4.87 -12.69
C TRP A 109 20.51 -6.38 -12.64
N ASP A 110 21.77 -6.82 -12.82
CA ASP A 110 22.14 -8.24 -12.77
C ASP A 110 21.96 -8.85 -11.37
N ARG A 111 21.82 -8.02 -10.34
CA ARG A 111 21.57 -8.44 -8.96
C ARG A 111 20.08 -8.55 -8.63
N ILE A 112 19.19 -8.10 -9.53
CA ILE A 112 17.74 -8.19 -9.36
C ILE A 112 17.30 -9.61 -9.70
N ALA A 113 17.31 -10.46 -8.69
CA ALA A 113 16.83 -11.84 -8.76
C ALA A 113 15.45 -11.98 -8.07
N PRO A 114 14.65 -13.02 -8.40
CA PRO A 114 13.37 -13.23 -7.76
C PRO A 114 13.48 -13.32 -6.23
N LEU A 115 12.57 -12.66 -5.52
CA LEU A 115 12.51 -12.73 -4.06
C LEU A 115 11.51 -13.80 -3.62
N SER A 116 11.84 -14.51 -2.54
CA SER A 116 10.89 -15.45 -1.94
C SER A 116 9.97 -14.76 -0.95
N MET A 117 8.79 -15.34 -0.70
CA MET A 117 7.83 -14.82 0.28
C MET A 117 8.35 -14.77 1.73
N GLN A 118 9.46 -15.46 2.02
CA GLN A 118 10.09 -15.47 3.34
C GLN A 118 11.05 -14.30 3.56
N LYS A 119 11.26 -13.46 2.53
CA LYS A 119 12.09 -12.27 2.69
C LYS A 119 11.50 -11.32 3.74
N PRO A 120 12.33 -10.70 4.59
CA PRO A 120 11.88 -10.02 5.80
C PRO A 120 10.80 -8.95 5.57
N VAL A 121 10.91 -8.18 4.49
CA VAL A 121 10.00 -7.05 4.27
C VAL A 121 8.63 -7.53 3.86
N LEU A 122 8.53 -8.44 2.89
CA LEU A 122 7.23 -9.01 2.52
C LEU A 122 6.60 -9.80 3.68
N ALA A 123 7.41 -10.57 4.43
CA ALA A 123 6.93 -11.29 5.61
C ALA A 123 6.31 -10.36 6.67
N GLU A 124 6.93 -9.19 6.92
CA GLU A 124 6.37 -8.17 7.81
C GLU A 124 5.02 -7.63 7.31
N HIS A 125 4.89 -7.42 6.01
CA HIS A 125 3.65 -6.95 5.40
C HIS A 125 2.53 -7.99 5.48
N LEU A 126 2.84 -9.25 5.21
CA LEU A 126 1.91 -10.36 5.38
C LEU A 126 1.46 -10.51 6.84
N LYS A 127 2.37 -10.28 7.80
CA LYS A 127 2.03 -10.22 9.23
C LYS A 127 1.02 -9.09 9.51
N ALA A 128 1.24 -7.89 8.98
CA ALA A 128 0.31 -6.77 9.14
C ALA A 128 -1.09 -7.09 8.57
N ILE A 129 -1.15 -7.68 7.38
CA ILE A 129 -2.40 -8.10 6.73
C ILE A 129 -3.13 -9.15 7.58
N SER A 130 -2.41 -10.15 8.08
CA SER A 130 -2.96 -11.17 8.98
C SER A 130 -3.54 -10.57 10.26
N MET A 131 -2.84 -9.61 10.87
CA MET A 131 -3.31 -8.88 12.05
C MET A 131 -4.56 -8.05 11.76
N ILE A 132 -4.61 -7.36 10.62
CA ILE A 132 -5.78 -6.59 10.18
C ILE A 132 -6.96 -7.55 9.99
N LYS A 133 -6.80 -8.63 9.21
CA LYS A 133 -7.88 -9.58 8.92
C LYS A 133 -8.44 -10.23 10.18
N LYS A 134 -7.60 -10.53 11.17
CA LYS A 134 -8.04 -11.12 12.45
C LYS A 134 -8.85 -10.17 13.31
N LYS A 135 -8.66 -8.85 13.17
CA LYS A 135 -9.28 -7.82 14.02
C LYS A 135 -10.36 -7.00 13.33
N SER A 136 -10.42 -7.01 12.01
CA SER A 136 -11.48 -6.38 11.24
C SER A 136 -12.75 -7.21 11.30
N ASP A 137 -13.89 -6.57 11.02
CA ASP A 137 -15.14 -7.26 10.74
C ASP A 137 -14.94 -8.31 9.61
N PRO A 138 -15.42 -9.56 9.74
CA PRO A 138 -15.35 -10.57 8.69
C PRO A 138 -15.94 -10.11 7.35
N GLU A 139 -16.99 -9.28 7.39
CA GLU A 139 -17.69 -8.72 6.25
C GLU A 139 -17.04 -7.47 5.68
N LEU A 140 -16.00 -6.91 6.32
CA LEU A 140 -15.24 -5.80 5.73
C LEU A 140 -14.36 -6.32 4.58
N PRO A 141 -14.57 -5.87 3.33
CA PRO A 141 -13.65 -6.17 2.24
C PRO A 141 -12.29 -5.50 2.50
N LEU A 142 -11.22 -6.29 2.37
CA LEU A 142 -9.85 -5.81 2.50
C LEU A 142 -9.19 -5.87 1.12
N LEU A 143 -8.59 -4.76 0.70
CA LEU A 143 -7.93 -4.62 -0.59
C LEU A 143 -6.48 -4.18 -0.40
N MET A 144 -5.54 -4.87 -1.06
CA MET A 144 -4.16 -4.39 -1.20
C MET A 144 -3.80 -4.35 -2.68
N THR A 145 -3.07 -3.31 -3.05
CA THR A 145 -2.56 -3.08 -4.41
C THR A 145 -1.09 -3.42 -4.47
N ILE A 146 -0.68 -4.13 -5.51
CA ILE A 146 0.73 -4.33 -5.86
C ILE A 146 1.11 -3.42 -7.03
N PHE A 147 2.40 -3.08 -7.13
CA PHE A 147 2.91 -2.28 -8.25
C PHE A 147 3.22 -3.19 -9.44
N ASN A 148 3.04 -2.66 -10.66
CA ASN A 148 3.50 -3.35 -11.85
C ASN A 148 5.06 -3.36 -11.90
N PRO A 149 5.68 -4.32 -12.62
CA PRO A 149 7.13 -4.46 -12.66
C PRO A 149 7.90 -3.21 -13.07
N LEU A 150 7.39 -2.43 -14.04
CA LEU A 150 8.03 -1.18 -14.47
C LEU A 150 7.98 -0.10 -13.38
N GLY A 151 6.88 -0.04 -12.63
CA GLY A 151 6.74 0.82 -11.46
C GLY A 151 7.76 0.48 -10.38
N ILE A 152 7.97 -0.82 -10.13
CA ILE A 152 8.99 -1.33 -9.20
C ILE A 152 10.40 -0.96 -9.68
N ALA A 153 10.71 -1.16 -10.98
CA ALA A 153 11.98 -0.77 -11.59
C ALA A 153 12.29 0.73 -11.41
N ARG A 154 11.28 1.60 -11.50
CA ARG A 154 11.43 3.03 -11.21
C ARG A 154 11.73 3.31 -9.73
N TYR A 155 11.19 2.50 -8.82
CA TYR A 155 11.54 2.60 -7.40
C TYR A 155 12.98 2.14 -7.12
N LEU A 156 13.45 1.08 -7.79
CA LEU A 156 14.81 0.54 -7.66
C LEU A 156 15.89 1.55 -8.05
N THR A 157 15.63 2.36 -9.08
CA THR A 157 16.55 3.42 -9.56
C THR A 157 16.33 4.76 -8.85
N GLY A 158 15.15 4.98 -8.28
CA GLY A 158 14.78 6.26 -7.67
C GLY A 158 14.48 7.39 -8.65
N SER A 159 14.74 7.18 -9.95
CA SER A 159 14.72 8.21 -10.99
C SER A 159 14.13 7.65 -12.28
N THR A 160 13.12 8.35 -12.82
CA THR A 160 12.54 8.01 -14.12
C THR A 160 13.57 8.17 -15.24
N ASP A 161 14.44 9.17 -15.15
CA ASP A 161 15.42 9.46 -16.20
C ASP A 161 16.54 8.42 -16.23
N THR A 162 16.99 7.97 -15.06
CA THR A 162 17.96 6.87 -14.96
C THR A 162 17.38 5.56 -15.50
N LEU A 163 16.11 5.25 -15.18
CA LEU A 163 15.45 4.06 -15.74
C LEU A 163 15.36 4.14 -17.28
N LYS A 164 14.99 5.30 -17.85
CA LYS A 164 14.94 5.50 -19.30
C LYS A 164 16.31 5.35 -19.94
N GLU A 165 17.33 5.98 -19.37
CA GLU A 165 18.71 5.85 -19.86
C GLU A 165 19.16 4.38 -19.87
N HIS A 166 18.86 3.63 -18.80
CA HIS A 166 19.21 2.21 -18.72
C HIS A 166 18.44 1.37 -19.75
N ILE A 167 17.16 1.67 -20.00
CA ILE A 167 16.36 1.02 -21.06
C ILE A 167 16.96 1.29 -22.44
N ASP A 168 17.37 2.52 -22.72
CA ASP A 168 17.95 2.89 -24.03
C ASP A 168 19.32 2.23 -24.25
N ARG A 169 20.11 2.06 -23.17
CA ARG A 169 21.46 1.50 -23.23
C ARG A 169 21.50 -0.02 -23.35
N ASP A 170 20.65 -0.73 -22.61
CA ASP A 170 20.60 -2.20 -22.62
C ASP A 170 19.18 -2.71 -22.32
N PRO A 171 18.27 -2.64 -23.31
CA PRO A 171 16.86 -2.98 -23.09
C PRO A 171 16.68 -4.45 -22.68
N LYS A 172 17.54 -5.35 -23.18
CA LYS A 172 17.47 -6.77 -22.85
C LYS A 172 17.71 -6.97 -21.35
N ARG A 173 18.75 -6.36 -20.79
CA ARG A 173 19.04 -6.45 -19.35
C ARG A 173 17.89 -5.95 -18.49
N ILE A 174 17.21 -4.88 -18.93
CA ILE A 174 16.04 -4.37 -18.21
C ILE A 174 14.86 -5.33 -18.31
N ILE A 175 14.62 -5.93 -19.48
CA ILE A 175 13.58 -6.95 -19.66
C ILE A 175 13.85 -8.14 -18.74
N ASP A 176 15.08 -8.66 -18.70
CA ASP A 176 15.45 -9.78 -17.83
C ASP A 176 15.20 -9.45 -16.34
N ALA A 177 15.51 -8.23 -15.91
CA ALA A 177 15.20 -7.78 -14.55
C ALA A 177 13.69 -7.61 -14.29
N LEU A 178 12.93 -7.14 -15.27
CA LEU A 178 11.46 -7.02 -15.17
C LEU A 178 10.79 -8.40 -15.08
N GLU A 179 11.32 -9.42 -15.76
CA GLU A 179 10.86 -10.80 -15.62
C GLU A 179 11.08 -11.31 -14.19
N ASN A 180 12.27 -11.06 -13.61
CA ASN A 180 12.56 -11.43 -12.22
C ASN A 180 11.66 -10.71 -11.21
N ILE A 181 11.35 -9.43 -11.45
CA ILE A 181 10.39 -8.66 -10.66
C ILE A 181 8.97 -9.25 -10.79
N THR A 182 8.59 -9.73 -11.97
CA THR A 182 7.26 -10.30 -12.22
C THR A 182 7.05 -11.63 -11.50
N VAL A 183 8.09 -12.45 -11.39
CA VAL A 183 8.04 -13.78 -10.73
C VAL A 183 8.02 -13.67 -9.20
N THR A 184 8.48 -12.55 -8.65
CA THR A 184 8.51 -12.26 -7.21
C THR A 184 7.12 -12.09 -6.61
#